data_AF-A0A165YCT3-F1
#
_entry.id   AF-A0A165YCT3-F1
#
_cell.length_a   1.000
_cell.length_b   1.000
_cell.length_c   1.000
_cell.angle_alpha   90.00
_cell.angle_beta   90.00
_cell.angle_gamma   90.00
#
_symmetry.space_group_name_H-M   'P 1'
#
loop_
_entity.id
_entity.type
_entity.pdbx_description
1 polymer ?
#
loop_
_entity_poly.entity_id
_entity_poly.type
_entity_poly.pdbx_seq_one_letter_code
_entity_poly.pdbx_strand_id
1 'polypeptide(L)'
;MNVDSKPQRSELSVVQLLPTDVLFELFSTAAVLDPPIRKKHQIGGGWTTFPRRADSPRERLGPAWSRLSEGHRKHEETAKLSTYCLWDSPPTLGWIRLTHVCQQWRTVGLSMAQLWGEVFPVFPLAAETVMARSRGRPLSLDMDLVGAIEYPRIQRSRHVVRFFELARQNVPRARVLTFAHFHSHYPDWHVMPFVGLHLPFLERLRVGKAQETIDPCGPPMQAPALTHLILGAFLPFSAPALR
;
A
#
# COMPACT_ATOMS: atom_id res chain seq x y z
N MET A 1 -37.67 -48.35 28.90
CA MET A 1 -38.14 -47.28 28.01
C MET A 1 -36.91 -46.55 27.48
N ASN A 2 -36.44 -46.93 26.28
CA ASN A 2 -35.30 -46.28 25.62
C ASN A 2 -35.85 -45.25 24.65
N VAL A 3 -35.53 -43.97 24.90
CA VAL A 3 -35.92 -42.85 24.04
C VAL A 3 -34.84 -42.70 22.97
N ASP A 4 -35.11 -43.26 21.79
CA ASP A 4 -34.30 -43.10 20.58
C ASP A 4 -34.28 -41.62 20.17
N SER A 5 -33.23 -40.91 20.59
CA SER A 5 -32.98 -39.52 20.22
C SER A 5 -32.31 -39.51 18.85
N LYS A 6 -33.09 -39.35 17.76
CA LYS A 6 -32.55 -39.15 16.42
C LYS A 6 -31.64 -37.90 16.41
N PRO A 7 -30.41 -37.98 15.89
CA PRO A 7 -29.53 -36.82 15.81
C PRO A 7 -30.15 -35.79 14.87
N GLN A 8 -30.48 -34.62 15.41
CA GLN A 8 -30.86 -33.43 14.66
C GLN A 8 -29.67 -33.04 13.78
N ARG A 9 -29.74 -33.36 12.48
CA ARG A 9 -28.80 -32.82 11.49
C ARG A 9 -29.04 -31.32 11.43
N SER A 10 -28.12 -30.55 12.01
CA SER A 10 -28.08 -29.11 11.83
C SER A 10 -27.98 -28.83 10.34
N GLU A 11 -29.05 -28.33 9.73
CA GLU A 11 -29.01 -27.90 8.34
C GLU A 11 -27.96 -26.81 8.22
N LEU A 12 -26.88 -27.11 7.50
CA LEU A 12 -25.82 -26.15 7.24
C LEU A 12 -26.43 -24.97 6.47
N SER A 13 -26.08 -23.75 6.87
CA SER A 13 -26.51 -22.55 6.15
C SER A 13 -26.02 -22.62 4.71
N VAL A 14 -26.81 -22.11 3.75
CA VAL A 14 -26.43 -22.01 2.32
C VAL A 14 -25.03 -21.40 2.14
N VAL A 15 -24.65 -20.47 3.02
CA VAL A 15 -23.34 -19.79 3.03
C VAL A 15 -22.18 -20.77 3.29
N GLN A 16 -22.42 -21.88 3.98
CA GLN A 16 -21.46 -22.96 4.25
C GLN A 16 -21.42 -24.02 3.13
N LEU A 17 -22.30 -23.93 2.14
CA LEU A 17 -22.37 -24.86 1.01
C LEU A 17 -21.76 -24.29 -0.27
N LEU A 18 -21.23 -23.06 -0.22
CA LEU A 18 -20.63 -22.44 -1.38
C LEU A 18 -19.35 -23.19 -1.80
N PRO A 19 -19.20 -23.49 -3.11
CA PRO A 19 -17.95 -24.00 -3.66
C PRO A 19 -16.76 -23.07 -3.39
N THR A 20 -15.55 -23.64 -3.35
CA THR A 20 -14.34 -22.91 -2.93
C THR A 20 -13.92 -21.86 -3.96
N ASP A 21 -14.10 -22.15 -5.25
CA ASP A 21 -13.91 -21.22 -6.38
C ASP A 21 -14.85 -20.00 -6.27
N VAL A 22 -16.12 -20.21 -5.92
CA VAL A 22 -17.06 -19.10 -5.67
C VAL A 22 -16.58 -18.23 -4.50
N LEU A 23 -16.05 -18.85 -3.44
CA LEU A 23 -15.48 -18.09 -2.32
C LEU A 23 -14.24 -17.30 -2.75
N PHE A 24 -13.36 -17.84 -3.58
CA PHE A 24 -12.20 -17.11 -4.12
C PHE A 24 -12.63 -15.86 -4.89
N GLU A 25 -13.64 -15.98 -5.74
CA GLU A 25 -14.19 -14.85 -6.50
C GLU A 25 -14.85 -13.81 -5.58
N LEU A 26 -15.59 -14.25 -4.57
CA LEU A 26 -16.20 -13.37 -3.57
C LEU A 26 -15.15 -12.56 -2.80
N PHE A 27 -14.08 -13.20 -2.35
CA PHE A 27 -12.99 -12.51 -1.65
C PHE A 27 -12.25 -11.54 -2.57
N SER A 28 -11.99 -11.92 -3.82
CA SER A 28 -11.30 -11.06 -4.80
C SER A 28 -12.15 -9.84 -5.13
N THR A 29 -13.45 -10.03 -5.36
CA THR A 29 -14.41 -8.96 -5.61
C THR A 29 -14.55 -8.05 -4.39
N ALA A 30 -14.67 -8.63 -3.19
CA ALA A 30 -14.74 -7.86 -1.95
C ALA A 30 -13.45 -7.07 -1.68
N ALA A 31 -12.28 -7.58 -2.07
CA ALA A 31 -11.03 -6.84 -1.91
C ALA A 31 -10.96 -5.59 -2.80
N VAL A 32 -11.60 -5.62 -3.98
CA VAL A 32 -11.71 -4.47 -4.87
C VAL A 32 -12.77 -3.46 -4.37
N LEU A 33 -13.92 -3.95 -3.92
CA LEU A 33 -15.06 -3.10 -3.53
C LEU A 33 -14.96 -2.54 -2.10
N ASP A 34 -14.43 -3.34 -1.17
CA ASP A 34 -14.30 -3.04 0.27
C ASP A 34 -12.88 -3.43 0.75
N PRO A 35 -11.83 -2.75 0.27
CA PRO A 35 -10.47 -2.96 0.77
C PRO A 35 -10.37 -2.55 2.25
N PRO A 36 -9.43 -3.12 3.03
CA PRO A 36 -9.22 -2.68 4.40
C PRO A 36 -8.66 -1.25 4.43
N ILE A 37 -9.23 -0.41 5.29
CA ILE A 37 -8.88 1.00 5.45
C ILE A 37 -8.56 1.25 6.91
N ARG A 38 -7.39 1.82 7.19
CA ARG A 38 -6.99 2.19 8.55
C ARG A 38 -7.44 3.60 8.89
N LYS A 39 -7.79 3.82 10.16
CA LYS A 39 -8.22 5.13 10.65
C LYS A 39 -7.07 6.11 10.50
N LYS A 40 -7.32 7.23 9.81
CA LYS A 40 -6.44 8.39 9.88
C LYS A 40 -6.32 8.80 11.33
N HIS A 41 -5.10 8.86 11.86
CA HIS A 41 -4.90 9.65 13.07
C HIS A 41 -5.28 11.07 12.70
N GLN A 42 -6.36 11.60 13.29
CA GLN A 42 -6.63 13.03 13.22
C GLN A 42 -5.37 13.70 13.74
N ILE A 43 -4.55 14.19 12.83
CA ILE A 43 -3.37 14.97 13.15
C ILE A 43 -3.97 16.21 13.79
N GLY A 44 -4.03 16.23 15.13
CA GLY A 44 -4.95 17.07 15.88
C GLY A 44 -4.87 18.52 15.41
N GLY A 45 -5.89 18.96 14.67
CA GLY A 45 -6.26 20.34 14.30
C GLY A 45 -5.21 21.34 13.78
N GLY A 46 -3.91 21.03 13.79
CA GLY A 46 -2.85 22.05 13.78
C GLY A 46 -2.10 22.18 12.47
N TRP A 47 -2.08 21.15 11.62
CA TRP A 47 -1.60 21.30 10.24
C TRP A 47 -2.74 21.85 9.39
N THR A 48 -3.17 23.06 9.74
CA THR A 48 -3.53 24.00 8.68
C THR A 48 -2.38 23.92 7.69
N THR A 49 -2.71 23.68 6.42
CA THR A 49 -1.83 24.02 5.30
C THR A 49 -0.99 25.22 5.72
N PHE A 50 0.33 25.06 5.88
CA PHE A 50 1.22 26.18 6.21
C PHE A 50 0.68 27.39 5.46
N PRO A 51 0.26 28.48 6.12
CA PRO A 51 -0.29 29.63 5.42
C PRO A 51 0.76 29.99 4.38
N ARG A 52 0.42 29.68 3.13
CA ARG A 52 1.30 29.82 1.99
C ARG A 52 1.60 31.31 2.00
N ARG A 53 2.84 31.71 2.31
CA ARG A 53 3.24 33.13 2.36
C ARG A 53 2.66 33.80 1.12
N ALA A 54 1.66 34.66 1.31
CA ALA A 54 0.95 35.32 0.23
C ALA A 54 1.91 36.15 -0.65
N ASP A 55 3.07 36.50 -0.10
CA ASP A 55 4.00 37.47 -0.65
C ASP A 55 5.30 36.87 -1.21
N SER A 56 5.34 35.56 -1.51
CA SER A 56 6.50 35.01 -2.21
C SER A 56 6.44 35.42 -3.71
N PRO A 57 7.41 36.21 -4.22
CA PRO A 57 7.40 36.65 -5.61
C PRO A 57 7.43 35.43 -6.52
N ARG A 58 6.37 35.25 -7.30
CA ARG A 58 6.27 34.20 -8.32
C ARG A 58 7.05 34.61 -9.58
N GLU A 59 8.29 35.04 -9.44
CA GLU A 59 9.09 35.31 -10.64
C GLU A 59 9.54 33.96 -11.23
N ARG A 60 8.82 33.59 -12.30
CA ARG A 60 8.85 32.30 -12.97
C ARG A 60 9.99 32.31 -13.97
N LEU A 61 11.15 31.79 -13.57
CA LEU A 61 12.34 31.74 -14.43
C LEU A 61 12.38 30.54 -15.41
N GLY A 62 11.26 29.82 -15.60
CA GLY A 62 11.19 28.62 -16.45
C GLY A 62 10.40 28.83 -17.76
N PRO A 63 10.82 28.22 -18.88
CA PRO A 63 10.13 28.30 -20.16
C PRO A 63 8.73 27.66 -20.11
N ALA A 64 7.87 28.01 -21.07
CA ALA A 64 6.45 27.68 -21.01
C ALA A 64 6.11 26.19 -21.01
N TRP A 65 6.97 25.37 -21.59
CA TRP A 65 6.80 23.92 -21.71
C TRP A 65 7.20 23.15 -20.45
N SER A 66 7.96 23.75 -19.51
CA SER A 66 8.24 23.15 -18.20
C SER A 66 7.13 23.42 -17.17
N ARG A 67 6.04 24.06 -17.60
CA ARG A 67 4.88 24.38 -16.76
C ARG A 67 3.98 23.15 -16.65
N LEU A 68 4.03 22.45 -15.52
CA LEU A 68 2.93 21.55 -15.15
C LEU A 68 1.67 22.41 -14.92
N SER A 69 0.58 22.11 -15.64
CA SER A 69 -0.67 22.86 -15.58
C SER A 69 -1.11 23.09 -14.12
N GLU A 70 -1.11 24.35 -13.69
CA GLU A 70 -1.27 24.78 -12.29
C GLU A 70 -2.70 24.51 -11.74
N GLY A 71 -3.63 24.11 -12.61
CA GLY A 71 -5.04 23.85 -12.28
C GLY A 71 -5.48 22.39 -12.20
N HIS A 72 -4.73 21.43 -12.77
CA HIS A 72 -5.01 20.01 -12.55
C HIS A 72 -4.35 19.58 -11.26
N ARG A 73 -5.17 19.27 -10.24
CA ARG A 73 -4.72 18.83 -8.93
C ARG A 73 -3.71 17.70 -9.12
N LYS A 74 -2.44 17.94 -8.78
CA LYS A 74 -1.40 16.88 -8.61
C LYS A 74 -1.90 15.71 -7.75
N HIS A 75 -2.94 15.92 -6.95
CA HIS A 75 -3.64 14.90 -6.19
C HIS A 75 -4.37 13.85 -7.03
N GLU A 76 -4.86 14.16 -8.23
CA GLU A 76 -5.76 13.25 -8.97
C GLU A 76 -5.01 12.08 -9.62
N GLU A 77 -3.89 12.33 -10.28
CA GLU A 77 -3.03 11.25 -10.79
C GLU A 77 -2.37 10.48 -9.64
N THR A 78 -1.99 11.19 -8.57
CA THR A 78 -1.47 10.59 -7.35
C THR A 78 -2.49 9.64 -6.71
N ALA A 79 -3.78 10.02 -6.71
CA ALA A 79 -4.88 9.26 -6.13
C ALA A 79 -5.24 7.99 -6.92
N LYS A 80 -4.86 7.89 -8.20
CA LYS A 80 -5.05 6.67 -9.00
C LYS A 80 -4.02 5.59 -8.68
N LEU A 81 -2.80 6.00 -8.30
CA LEU A 81 -1.71 5.05 -8.00
C LEU A 81 -1.58 4.71 -6.52
N SER A 82 -1.98 5.63 -5.65
CA SER A 82 -1.93 5.42 -4.21
C SER A 82 -3.32 5.17 -3.66
N THR A 83 -3.37 4.33 -2.62
CA THR A 83 -4.53 4.17 -1.74
C THR A 83 -4.92 5.46 -1.00
N TYR A 84 -4.21 6.57 -1.25
CA TYR A 84 -4.54 7.93 -0.83
C TYR A 84 -6.01 8.31 -1.07
N CYS A 85 -6.63 7.86 -2.16
CA CYS A 85 -8.05 8.14 -2.43
C CYS A 85 -8.99 7.59 -1.35
N LEU A 86 -8.58 6.56 -0.60
CA LEU A 86 -9.35 5.95 0.48
C LEU A 86 -9.22 6.70 1.82
N TRP A 87 -8.48 7.81 1.87
CA TRP A 87 -8.18 8.50 3.12
C TRP A 87 -9.35 9.23 3.76
N ASP A 88 -10.35 9.60 2.96
CA ASP A 88 -11.58 10.23 3.46
C ASP A 88 -12.63 9.18 3.86
N SER A 89 -12.36 7.90 3.64
CA SER A 89 -13.26 6.81 4.01
C SER A 89 -13.11 6.42 5.49
N PRO A 90 -14.21 5.98 6.13
CA PRO A 90 -14.14 5.47 7.50
C PRO A 90 -13.28 4.21 7.58
N PRO A 91 -12.62 3.96 8.73
CA PRO A 91 -11.83 2.75 8.91
C PRO A 91 -12.69 1.49 8.81
N THR A 92 -12.18 0.49 8.09
CA THR A 92 -12.84 -0.81 7.89
C THR A 92 -11.81 -1.92 7.80
N LEU A 93 -12.15 -3.12 8.27
CA LEU A 93 -11.36 -4.32 8.00
C LEU A 93 -11.57 -4.86 6.58
N GLY A 94 -12.54 -4.31 5.85
CA GLY A 94 -12.84 -4.69 4.47
C GLY A 94 -13.20 -6.16 4.33
N TRP A 95 -12.74 -6.77 3.24
CA TRP A 95 -12.85 -8.20 2.96
C TRP A 95 -12.38 -9.12 4.10
N ILE A 96 -11.52 -8.67 5.02
CA ILE A 96 -11.08 -9.50 6.17
C ILE A 96 -12.27 -9.88 7.05
N ARG A 97 -13.33 -9.06 7.09
CA ARG A 97 -14.57 -9.39 7.81
C ARG A 97 -15.20 -10.69 7.34
N LEU A 98 -15.06 -11.03 6.05
CA LEU A 98 -15.58 -12.27 5.48
C LEU A 98 -14.90 -13.51 6.09
N THR A 99 -13.66 -13.38 6.58
CA THR A 99 -12.96 -14.47 7.29
C THR A 99 -13.56 -14.81 8.67
N HIS A 100 -14.56 -14.05 9.12
CA HIS A 100 -15.26 -14.28 10.39
C HIS A 100 -16.67 -14.89 10.22
N VAL A 101 -17.11 -15.18 8.99
CA VAL A 101 -18.45 -15.76 8.74
C VAL A 101 -18.53 -17.20 9.25
N CYS A 102 -17.63 -18.07 8.79
CA CYS A 102 -17.53 -19.44 9.25
C CYS A 102 -16.10 -19.98 9.04
N GLN A 103 -15.82 -21.20 9.53
CA GLN A 103 -14.49 -21.82 9.42
C GLN A 103 -14.03 -21.99 7.98
N GLN A 104 -14.91 -22.39 7.05
CA GLN A 104 -14.56 -22.56 5.64
C GLN A 104 -14.14 -21.24 5.00
N TRP A 105 -14.91 -20.17 5.19
CA TRP A 105 -14.59 -18.83 4.67
C TRP A 105 -13.26 -18.32 5.23
N ARG A 106 -13.02 -18.56 6.53
CA ARG A 106 -11.73 -18.25 7.16
C ARG A 106 -10.58 -18.99 6.47
N THR A 107 -10.72 -20.29 6.26
CA THR A 107 -9.69 -21.12 5.60
C THR A 107 -9.40 -20.60 4.20
N VAL A 108 -10.43 -20.29 3.41
CA VAL A 108 -10.26 -19.73 2.06
C VAL A 108 -9.57 -18.36 2.10
N GLY A 109 -10.09 -17.40 2.87
CA GLY A 109 -9.50 -16.06 2.94
C GLY A 109 -8.07 -16.03 3.49
N LEU A 110 -7.72 -16.92 4.42
CA LEU A 110 -6.34 -17.10 4.88
C LEU A 110 -5.44 -17.79 3.85
N SER A 111 -6.00 -18.52 2.89
CA SER A 111 -5.24 -19.16 1.79
C SER A 111 -4.89 -18.20 0.66
N MET A 112 -5.59 -17.07 0.54
CA MET A 112 -5.43 -16.08 -0.52
C MET A 112 -4.23 -15.15 -0.29
N ALA A 113 -3.04 -15.72 -0.46
CA ALA A 113 -1.77 -15.06 -0.16
C ALA A 113 -1.57 -13.71 -0.87
N GLN A 114 -2.09 -13.56 -2.10
CA GLN A 114 -2.03 -12.29 -2.82
C GLN A 114 -2.74 -11.16 -2.06
N LEU A 115 -3.97 -11.38 -1.57
CA LEU A 115 -4.73 -10.35 -0.84
C LEU A 115 -3.97 -9.88 0.42
N TRP A 116 -3.27 -10.78 1.09
CA TRP A 116 -2.42 -10.42 2.24
C TRP A 116 -1.23 -9.56 1.82
N GLY A 117 -0.61 -9.83 0.67
CA GLY A 117 0.47 -8.99 0.14
C GLY A 117 0.01 -7.57 -0.21
N GLU A 118 -1.24 -7.41 -0.64
CA GLU A 118 -1.82 -6.12 -1.01
C GLU A 118 -2.12 -5.21 0.18
N VAL A 119 -2.47 -5.80 1.33
CA VAL A 119 -2.87 -5.06 2.54
C VAL A 119 -1.73 -4.89 3.54
N PHE A 120 -0.50 -5.29 3.20
CA PHE A 120 0.69 -5.13 4.05
C PHE A 120 0.85 -3.73 4.66
N PRO A 121 0.74 -2.61 3.90
CA PRO A 121 0.97 -1.27 4.45
C PRO A 121 -0.19 -0.80 5.35
N VAL A 122 -1.34 -1.47 5.31
CA VAL A 122 -2.51 -1.13 6.13
C VAL A 122 -2.30 -1.57 7.58
N PHE A 123 -1.55 -2.65 7.83
CA PHE A 123 -1.42 -3.29 9.14
C PHE A 123 0.03 -3.39 9.64
N PRO A 124 0.75 -2.27 9.86
CA PRO A 124 2.14 -2.31 10.32
C PRO A 124 2.31 -2.99 11.68
N LEU A 125 1.31 -2.91 12.57
CA LEU A 125 1.34 -3.63 13.86
C LEU A 125 1.21 -5.15 13.73
N ALA A 126 0.67 -5.64 12.60
CA ALA A 126 0.54 -7.05 12.28
C ALA A 126 1.44 -7.46 11.09
N ALA A 127 2.50 -6.70 10.82
CA ALA A 127 3.37 -6.86 9.64
C ALA A 127 3.87 -8.30 9.49
N GLU A 128 4.32 -8.94 10.57
CA GLU A 128 4.80 -10.32 10.55
C GLU A 128 3.70 -11.31 10.17
N THR A 129 2.50 -11.16 10.74
CA THR A 129 1.34 -11.99 10.41
C THR A 129 0.94 -11.82 8.95
N VAL A 130 0.88 -10.58 8.46
CA VAL A 130 0.53 -10.30 7.06
C VAL A 130 1.61 -10.83 6.11
N MET A 131 2.89 -10.65 6.46
CA MET A 131 4.02 -11.18 5.70
C MET A 131 3.98 -12.71 5.62
N ALA A 132 3.75 -13.40 6.74
CA ALA A 132 3.62 -14.85 6.77
C ALA A 132 2.45 -15.34 5.90
N ARG A 133 1.31 -14.65 5.95
CA ARG A 133 0.14 -14.97 5.12
C ARG A 133 0.34 -14.66 3.64
N SER A 134 1.21 -13.71 3.30
CA SER A 134 1.55 -13.41 1.90
C SER A 134 2.34 -14.50 1.19
N ARG A 135 2.95 -15.46 1.91
CA ARG A 135 3.63 -16.66 1.36
C ARG A 135 4.53 -16.37 0.15
N GLY A 136 5.35 -15.33 0.21
CA GLY A 136 6.27 -14.97 -0.87
C GLY A 136 5.63 -14.24 -2.06
N ARG A 137 4.30 -14.05 -2.09
CA ARG A 137 3.61 -13.32 -3.16
C ARG A 137 4.06 -11.85 -3.24
N PRO A 138 3.88 -11.19 -4.40
CA PRO A 138 4.22 -9.79 -4.54
C PRO A 138 3.50 -8.91 -3.51
N LEU A 139 4.20 -7.87 -3.03
CA LEU A 139 3.74 -6.99 -1.96
C LEU A 139 3.36 -5.62 -2.50
N SER A 140 2.32 -5.03 -1.93
CA SER A 140 2.09 -3.59 -2.05
C SER A 140 2.92 -2.87 -0.99
N LEU A 141 3.94 -2.14 -1.39
CA LEU A 141 4.76 -1.28 -0.53
C LEU A 141 4.37 0.19 -0.75
N ASP A 142 3.07 0.47 -0.64
CA ASP A 142 2.49 1.82 -0.69
C ASP A 142 2.71 2.55 0.64
N MET A 143 3.87 3.18 0.78
CA MET A 143 4.29 3.88 2.00
C MET A 143 3.67 5.27 2.15
N ASP A 144 2.98 5.78 1.14
CA ASP A 144 2.17 6.99 1.29
C ASP A 144 1.10 6.78 2.38
N LEU A 145 0.50 5.59 2.40
CA LEU A 145 -0.48 5.20 3.42
C LEU A 145 0.13 5.20 4.83
N VAL A 146 1.33 4.65 4.97
CA VAL A 146 2.02 4.51 6.28
C VAL A 146 2.36 5.87 6.87
N GLY A 147 2.84 6.81 6.04
CA GLY A 147 3.28 8.14 6.50
C GLY A 147 2.16 8.97 7.13
N ALA A 148 0.91 8.74 6.72
CA ALA A 148 -0.25 9.42 7.28
C ALA A 148 -0.79 8.81 8.57
N ILE A 149 -0.42 7.56 8.87
CA ILE A 149 -0.99 6.82 10.01
C ILE A 149 -0.16 7.05 11.29
N GLU A 150 1.12 7.44 11.19
CA GLU A 150 2.08 7.28 12.28
C GLU A 150 2.74 8.56 12.81
N TYR A 151 1.94 9.60 13.10
CA TYR A 151 2.45 10.85 13.69
C TYR A 151 1.73 11.22 15.00
N PRO A 152 2.42 11.47 16.15
CA PRO A 152 3.82 11.25 16.57
C PRO A 152 4.00 10.19 17.68
N ARG A 153 2.94 9.49 18.12
CA ARG A 153 3.02 8.59 19.30
C ARG A 153 3.57 7.19 18.99
N ILE A 154 3.59 6.77 17.73
CA ILE A 154 3.94 5.39 17.33
C ILE A 154 5.37 5.28 16.75
N GLN A 155 6.02 6.40 16.43
CA GLN A 155 7.36 6.45 15.81
C GLN A 155 8.49 5.73 16.56
N ARG A 156 8.29 5.41 17.84
CA ARG A 156 9.27 4.64 18.65
C ARG A 156 8.79 3.24 18.99
N SER A 157 7.67 2.79 18.44
CA SER A 157 7.25 1.42 18.68
C SER A 157 8.16 0.48 17.88
N ARG A 158 8.70 -0.52 18.56
CA ARG A 158 9.43 -1.65 17.95
C ARG A 158 8.72 -2.26 16.74
N HIS A 159 7.38 -2.19 16.72
CA HIS A 159 6.56 -2.72 15.64
C HIS A 159 6.72 -1.95 14.32
N VAL A 160 6.90 -0.63 14.39
CA VAL A 160 7.09 0.20 13.19
C VAL A 160 8.48 0.01 12.60
N VAL A 161 9.50 0.02 13.46
CA VAL A 161 10.88 -0.30 13.04
C VAL A 161 10.90 -1.66 12.35
N ARG A 162 10.24 -2.65 12.98
CA ARG A 162 10.11 -4.00 12.41
C ARG A 162 9.35 -4.02 11.09
N PHE A 163 8.28 -3.24 10.95
CA PHE A 163 7.53 -3.11 9.69
C PHE A 163 8.42 -2.62 8.56
N PHE A 164 9.18 -1.53 8.76
CA PHE A 164 10.08 -0.99 7.74
C PHE A 164 11.24 -1.93 7.43
N GLU A 165 11.78 -2.62 8.44
CA GLU A 165 12.79 -3.66 8.26
C GLU A 165 12.27 -4.78 7.35
N LEU A 166 11.07 -5.30 7.62
CA LEU A 166 10.41 -6.32 6.81
C LEU A 166 10.11 -5.81 5.40
N ALA A 167 9.64 -4.58 5.27
CA ALA A 167 9.40 -3.96 3.97
C ALA A 167 10.69 -3.92 3.14
N ARG A 168 11.80 -3.45 3.73
CA ARG A 168 13.12 -3.33 3.09
C ARG A 168 13.66 -4.70 2.65
N GLN A 169 13.56 -5.70 3.52
CA GLN A 169 13.98 -7.08 3.21
C GLN A 169 13.20 -7.71 2.05
N ASN A 170 11.99 -7.21 1.78
CA ASN A 170 11.09 -7.79 0.78
C ASN A 170 10.85 -6.87 -0.44
N VAL A 171 11.68 -5.84 -0.64
CA VAL A 171 11.60 -4.98 -1.83
C VAL A 171 11.72 -5.74 -3.16
N PRO A 172 12.52 -6.81 -3.31
CA PRO A 172 12.51 -7.62 -4.55
C PRO A 172 11.14 -8.22 -4.90
N ARG A 173 10.23 -8.31 -3.93
CA ARG A 173 8.84 -8.77 -4.11
C ARG A 173 7.85 -7.61 -4.34
N ALA A 174 8.30 -6.37 -4.39
CA ALA A 174 7.41 -5.22 -4.51
C ALA A 174 6.69 -5.23 -5.86
N ARG A 175 5.35 -5.16 -5.82
CA ARG A 175 4.48 -4.88 -6.97
C ARG A 175 4.16 -3.40 -7.09
N VAL A 176 3.92 -2.78 -5.94
CA VAL A 176 3.74 -1.33 -5.79
C VAL A 176 4.85 -0.85 -4.88
N LEU A 177 5.52 0.23 -5.25
CA LEU A 177 6.56 0.84 -4.44
C LEU A 177 6.40 2.36 -4.45
N THR A 178 6.17 2.94 -3.28
CA THR A 178 6.03 4.40 -3.14
C THR A 178 7.01 4.98 -2.12
N PHE A 179 7.55 6.15 -2.45
CA PHE A 179 8.45 6.95 -1.63
C PHE A 179 7.79 8.30 -1.33
N ALA A 180 7.04 8.37 -0.23
CA ALA A 180 6.34 9.60 0.13
C ALA A 180 7.31 10.70 0.59
N HIS A 181 7.00 11.96 0.26
CA HIS A 181 7.77 13.13 0.69
C HIS A 181 7.74 13.35 2.22
N PHE A 182 6.71 12.84 2.91
CA PHE A 182 6.48 13.13 4.33
C PHE A 182 7.25 12.22 5.29
N HIS A 183 8.13 11.35 4.79
CA HIS A 183 8.91 10.41 5.60
C HIS A 183 10.22 10.99 6.14
N SER A 184 10.30 12.30 6.38
CA SER A 184 11.49 12.95 7.00
C SER A 184 11.93 12.34 8.34
N HIS A 185 11.16 11.39 8.86
CA HIS A 185 11.33 10.78 10.17
C HIS A 185 11.65 9.29 10.09
N TYR A 186 11.67 8.72 8.89
CA TYR A 186 12.16 7.39 8.61
C TYR A 186 13.33 7.51 7.63
N PRO A 187 14.53 7.88 8.12
CA PRO A 187 15.72 8.04 7.27
C PRO A 187 16.14 6.72 6.59
N ASP A 188 15.53 5.60 6.93
CA ASP A 188 15.86 4.31 6.32
C ASP A 188 14.98 3.98 5.11
N TRP A 189 13.87 4.70 4.88
CA TRP A 189 13.00 4.52 3.71
C TRP A 189 13.31 5.52 2.60
N HIS A 190 14.54 5.49 2.10
CA HIS A 190 15.01 6.29 0.98
C HIS A 190 15.09 5.48 -0.30
N VAL A 191 15.07 6.14 -1.46
CA VAL A 191 15.12 5.46 -2.76
C VAL A 191 16.52 4.91 -3.11
N MET A 192 17.58 5.43 -2.48
CA MET A 192 18.99 5.09 -2.76
C MET A 192 19.35 3.62 -2.62
N PRO A 193 18.94 2.89 -1.56
CA PRO A 193 19.23 1.47 -1.43
C PRO A 193 18.63 0.59 -2.54
N PHE A 194 17.79 1.15 -3.42
CA PHE A 194 17.08 0.41 -4.46
C PHE A 194 17.64 0.65 -5.87
N VAL A 195 18.59 1.58 -6.02
CA VAL A 195 19.32 1.79 -7.28
C VAL A 195 20.11 0.52 -7.61
N GLY A 196 20.07 0.07 -8.86
CA GLY A 196 20.70 -1.17 -9.31
C GLY A 196 19.97 -2.47 -8.94
N LEU A 197 18.85 -2.41 -8.21
CA LEU A 197 18.08 -3.63 -7.90
C LEU A 197 17.32 -4.15 -9.11
N HIS A 198 17.16 -5.48 -9.15
CA HIS A 198 16.25 -6.15 -10.05
C HIS A 198 14.90 -6.39 -9.36
N LEU A 199 13.86 -5.74 -9.88
CA LEU A 199 12.50 -5.73 -9.33
C LEU A 199 11.52 -6.32 -10.36
N PRO A 200 11.49 -7.65 -10.53
CA PRO A 200 10.76 -8.30 -11.63
C PRO A 200 9.24 -8.16 -11.51
N PHE A 201 8.71 -7.94 -10.31
CA PHE A 201 7.28 -7.83 -10.06
C PHE A 201 6.78 -6.38 -10.00
N LEU A 202 7.68 -5.40 -10.08
CA LEU A 202 7.32 -4.01 -9.86
C LEU A 202 6.48 -3.48 -11.03
N GLU A 203 5.19 -3.23 -10.77
CA GLU A 203 4.25 -2.70 -11.74
C GLU A 203 4.06 -1.18 -11.61
N ARG A 204 4.14 -0.67 -10.37
CA ARG A 204 3.87 0.73 -10.06
C ARG A 204 4.97 1.31 -9.18
N LEU A 205 5.63 2.35 -9.67
CA LEU A 205 6.64 3.09 -8.93
C LEU A 205 6.23 4.56 -8.79
N ARG A 206 6.27 5.05 -7.56
CA ARG A 206 6.11 6.48 -7.26
C ARG A 206 7.26 6.97 -6.40
N VAL A 207 8.00 7.93 -6.92
CA VAL A 207 9.04 8.64 -6.18
C VAL A 207 8.52 10.05 -5.92
N GLY A 208 8.35 10.44 -4.65
CA GLY A 208 8.04 11.80 -4.26
C GLY A 208 9.18 12.76 -4.62
N LYS A 209 9.00 14.06 -4.33
CA LYS A 209 10.13 15.00 -4.43
C LYS A 209 11.18 14.58 -3.40
N ALA A 210 12.35 14.17 -3.87
CA ALA A 210 13.49 13.96 -2.98
C ALA A 210 14.02 15.33 -2.52
N GLN A 211 14.42 15.45 -1.26
CA GLN A 211 15.20 16.61 -0.82
C GLN A 211 16.64 16.56 -1.34
N GLU A 212 17.12 15.36 -1.70
CA GLU A 212 18.50 15.11 -2.09
C GLU A 212 18.62 14.82 -3.59
N THR A 213 19.65 15.41 -4.20
CA THR A 213 20.05 15.09 -5.57
C THR A 213 20.63 13.69 -5.60
N ILE A 214 20.01 12.82 -6.37
CA ILE A 214 20.46 11.45 -6.60
C ILE A 214 21.68 11.51 -7.52
N ASP A 215 22.78 10.88 -7.10
CA ASP A 215 23.95 10.73 -7.96
C ASP A 215 23.56 9.90 -9.19
N PRO A 216 23.62 10.47 -10.41
CA PRO A 216 23.26 9.76 -11.63
C PRO A 216 24.20 8.61 -11.99
N CYS A 217 25.35 8.45 -11.32
CA CYS A 217 26.35 7.43 -11.66
C CYS A 217 26.00 5.99 -11.22
N GLY A 218 24.88 5.76 -10.54
CA GLY A 218 24.47 4.42 -10.12
C GLY A 218 23.96 3.53 -11.27
N PRO A 219 24.09 2.19 -11.16
CA PRO A 219 23.49 1.27 -12.13
C PRO A 219 21.95 1.44 -12.18
N PRO A 220 21.33 1.38 -13.37
CA PRO A 220 19.89 1.56 -13.49
C PRO A 220 19.14 0.41 -12.82
N MET A 221 18.08 0.75 -12.07
CA MET A 221 17.13 -0.21 -11.53
C MET A 221 16.44 -0.98 -12.66
N GLN A 222 16.36 -2.31 -12.58
CA GLN A 222 15.73 -3.14 -13.60
C GLN A 222 14.31 -3.51 -13.17
N ALA A 223 13.31 -3.02 -13.89
CA ALA A 223 11.90 -3.24 -13.56
C ALA A 223 11.10 -3.63 -14.82
N PRO A 224 11.22 -4.89 -15.29
CA PRO A 224 10.62 -5.32 -16.56
C PRO A 224 9.09 -5.27 -16.59
N ALA A 225 8.42 -5.40 -15.43
CA ALA A 225 6.96 -5.34 -15.32
C ALA A 225 6.40 -3.92 -15.07
N LEU A 226 7.27 -2.89 -15.04
CA LEU A 226 6.85 -1.55 -14.67
C LEU A 226 5.96 -0.94 -15.75
N THR A 227 4.71 -0.66 -15.38
CA THR A 227 3.69 -0.10 -16.29
C THR A 227 3.28 1.31 -15.89
N HIS A 228 3.50 1.71 -14.63
CA HIS A 228 3.12 3.01 -14.12
C HIS A 228 4.27 3.65 -13.34
N LEU A 229 4.66 4.86 -13.73
CA LEU A 229 5.78 5.58 -13.14
C LEU A 229 5.42 7.04 -12.86
N ILE A 230 5.65 7.49 -11.62
CA ILE A 230 5.63 8.91 -11.24
C ILE A 230 6.95 9.27 -10.58
N LEU A 231 7.69 10.21 -11.16
CA LEU A 231 8.97 10.68 -10.65
C LEU A 231 8.91 12.15 -10.18
N GLY A 232 9.18 12.37 -8.90
CA GLY A 232 9.47 13.68 -8.33
C GLY A 232 10.97 13.98 -8.22
N ALA A 233 11.83 13.01 -8.54
CA ALA A 233 13.28 13.10 -8.59
C ALA A 233 13.82 12.17 -9.69
N PHE A 234 15.02 12.46 -10.20
CA PHE A 234 15.67 11.60 -11.20
C PHE A 234 16.10 10.27 -10.59
N LEU A 235 15.72 9.16 -11.21
CA LEU A 235 16.12 7.81 -10.82
C LEU A 235 16.49 7.05 -12.10
N PRO A 236 17.70 6.48 -12.23
CA PRO A 236 18.03 5.68 -13.40
C PRO A 236 17.29 4.33 -13.34
N PHE A 237 16.54 3.98 -14.40
CA PHE A 237 15.81 2.72 -14.50
C PHE A 237 15.75 2.17 -15.93
N SER A 238 15.43 0.88 -16.04
CA SER A 238 15.15 0.14 -17.27
C SER A 238 13.79 -0.55 -17.11
N ALA A 239 12.82 -0.18 -17.95
CA ALA A 239 11.44 -0.62 -17.85
C ALA A 239 10.82 -0.84 -19.25
N PRO A 240 11.10 -1.97 -19.91
CA PRO A 240 10.60 -2.26 -21.26
C PRO A 240 9.07 -2.28 -21.40
N ALA A 241 8.32 -2.49 -20.32
CA ALA A 241 6.86 -2.48 -20.34
C ALA A 241 6.23 -1.08 -20.17
N LEU A 242 7.03 -0.05 -19.87
CA LEU A 242 6.54 1.31 -19.66
C LEU A 242 6.21 1.92 -21.03
N ARG A 243 4.93 2.28 -21.24
CA ARG A 243 4.40 2.84 -22.49
C ARG A 243 3.90 4.26 -22.28
#